data_AF-A0A1B3JDN3-F1
#
_entry.id   AF-A0A1B3JDN3-F1
#
_cell.length_a   1.000
_cell.length_b   1.000
_cell.length_c   1.000
_cell.angle_alpha   90.00
_cell.angle_beta   90.00
_cell.angle_gamma   90.00
#
_symmetry.space_group_name_H-M   'P 1'
#
loop_
_entity.id
_entity.type
_entity.pdbx_description
1 polymer ?
#
loop_
_entity_poly.entity_id
_entity_poly.type
_entity_poly.pdbx_seq_one_letter_code
_entity_poly.pdbx_strand_id
1 'polypeptide(L)'
;MTGRFMTQDPIGLAGGENFYRFAPNAQAWVDPLGLARFCTRRLQGFPFSTDLDKNFRGGLDLGLFHEQIFFDDGTNIGYTTTGTFSEESMKGYKCSSTHFDDNVMKKAVENVKSRKIKKYKLSKEMVAEKEVFQFGNEQYNGALNNCQDFATEVEKEYYKLEGGNG
;
A
#
# COMPACT_ATOMS: atom_id res chain seq x y z
N MET A 1 -2.82 45.08 19.60
CA MET A 1 -2.68 43.70 19.09
C MET A 1 -3.82 42.87 19.65
N THR A 2 -4.22 41.81 18.92
CA THR A 2 -5.30 40.84 19.26
C THR A 2 -6.70 41.39 18.98
N GLY A 3 -7.63 40.73 18.29
CA GLY A 3 -7.74 39.42 17.65
C GLY A 3 -9.17 39.37 17.08
N ARG A 4 -9.33 38.94 15.82
CA ARG A 4 -10.49 39.21 14.96
C ARG A 4 -11.78 38.45 15.32
N PHE A 5 -12.86 39.03 14.81
CA PHE A 5 -14.28 38.76 14.97
C PHE A 5 -14.75 37.37 14.50
N MET A 6 -15.75 36.87 15.22
CA MET A 6 -16.72 35.85 14.82
C MET A 6 -17.74 36.45 13.83
N THR A 7 -17.80 35.92 12.62
CA THR A 7 -19.04 35.86 11.81
C THR A 7 -18.91 34.70 10.85
N GLN A 8 -19.91 33.84 10.82
CA GLN A 8 -19.99 32.64 9.99
C GLN A 8 -20.73 33.01 8.70
N ASP A 9 -20.12 32.78 7.53
CA ASP A 9 -20.82 32.91 6.24
C ASP A 9 -21.60 31.60 5.94
N PRO A 10 -22.87 31.69 5.56
CA PRO A 10 -23.70 30.53 5.26
C PRO A 10 -23.39 29.97 3.87
N ILE A 11 -23.54 28.65 3.80
CA ILE A 11 -23.38 27.76 2.64
C ILE A 11 -24.00 28.34 1.35
N GLY A 12 -23.20 28.38 0.29
CA GLY A 12 -23.62 28.72 -1.07
C GLY A 12 -22.78 27.99 -2.12
N LEU A 13 -23.40 26.96 -2.72
CA LEU A 13 -23.19 26.33 -4.04
C LEU A 13 -21.90 26.59 -4.85
N ALA A 14 -21.41 25.46 -5.39
CA ALA A 14 -20.68 25.28 -6.66
C ALA A 14 -19.16 25.49 -6.69
N GLY A 15 -18.45 24.37 -6.81
CA GLY A 15 -17.21 24.24 -7.59
C GLY A 15 -15.91 24.71 -6.95
N GLY A 16 -14.93 23.81 -6.83
CA GLY A 16 -13.52 24.22 -6.75
C GLY A 16 -12.67 23.41 -5.76
N GLU A 17 -11.62 22.81 -6.29
CA GLU A 17 -10.55 22.08 -5.60
C GLU A 17 -9.78 22.98 -4.61
N ASN A 18 -9.55 22.52 -3.37
CA ASN A 18 -8.29 22.76 -2.61
C ASN A 18 -8.23 22.06 -1.22
N PHE A 19 -7.66 20.85 -1.20
CA PHE A 19 -6.36 20.44 -0.59
C PHE A 19 -5.82 20.88 0.78
N TYR A 20 -6.51 21.57 1.70
CA TYR A 20 -5.94 21.76 3.05
C TYR A 20 -6.96 21.71 4.18
N ARG A 21 -7.16 20.51 4.77
CA ARG A 21 -7.47 20.45 6.21
C ARG A 21 -7.03 19.14 6.87
N PHE A 22 -5.98 19.28 7.67
CA PHE A 22 -5.52 18.39 8.75
C PHE A 22 -6.69 17.68 9.43
N ALA A 23 -6.74 16.35 9.34
CA ALA A 23 -7.60 15.54 10.21
C ALA A 23 -6.85 15.30 11.53
N PRO A 24 -7.32 15.86 12.66
CA PRO A 24 -6.57 15.84 13.90
C PRO A 24 -7.01 14.66 14.73
N ASN A 25 -6.33 13.51 14.61
CA ASN A 25 -6.31 12.41 15.60
C ASN A 25 -5.79 11.08 15.01
N ALA A 26 -4.46 10.98 14.84
CA ALA A 26 -3.76 9.70 14.72
C ALA A 26 -3.53 9.07 16.11
N GLN A 27 -4.59 8.86 16.90
CA GLN A 27 -4.49 8.14 18.17
C GLN A 27 -4.82 6.65 17.98
N ALA A 28 -4.02 6.01 17.12
CA ALA A 28 -3.76 4.59 17.27
C ALA A 28 -2.79 4.44 18.44
N TRP A 29 -3.15 3.61 19.40
CA TRP A 29 -2.39 3.41 20.63
C TRP A 29 -0.94 3.09 20.28
N VAL A 30 -0.02 3.92 20.79
CA VAL A 30 1.42 3.76 20.65
C VAL A 30 1.81 2.49 21.40
N ASP A 31 2.13 1.44 20.65
CA ASP A 31 2.73 0.22 21.16
C ASP A 31 4.26 0.37 21.10
N PRO A 32 5.00 0.28 22.21
CA PRO A 32 6.44 0.52 22.23
C PRO A 32 7.32 -0.53 21.52
N LEU A 33 6.74 -1.56 20.88
CA LEU A 33 7.48 -2.74 20.39
C LEU A 33 7.67 -2.86 18.86
N GLY A 34 7.33 -1.86 18.05
CA GLY A 34 7.82 -1.74 16.67
C GLY A 34 7.21 -2.75 15.70
N LEU A 35 6.03 -2.47 15.13
CA LEU A 35 5.31 -3.47 14.37
C LEU A 35 4.61 -2.94 13.11
N ALA A 36 5.34 -3.00 12.00
CA ALA A 36 4.81 -2.91 10.66
C ALA A 36 3.61 -3.85 10.52
N ARG A 37 2.60 -3.41 9.78
CA ARG A 37 1.36 -4.19 9.60
C ARG A 37 0.77 -3.97 8.23
N PHE A 38 0.09 -5.01 7.76
CA PHE A 38 -0.66 -4.95 6.52
C PHE A 38 -2.08 -4.47 6.79
N CYS A 39 -2.53 -3.54 5.96
CA CYS A 39 -3.87 -3.00 6.03
C CYS A 39 -4.53 -3.00 4.66
N THR A 40 -5.81 -3.34 4.62
CA THR A 40 -6.59 -3.41 3.39
C THR A 40 -7.70 -2.37 3.39
N ARG A 41 -8.02 -1.83 2.21
CA ARG A 41 -9.22 -1.01 1.99
C ARG A 41 -9.96 -1.48 0.76
N ARG A 42 -11.28 -1.29 0.76
CA ARG A 42 -12.13 -1.55 -0.41
C ARG A 42 -11.77 -0.56 -1.52
N LEU A 43 -11.69 -1.03 -2.75
CA LEU A 43 -11.64 -0.16 -3.92
C LEU A 43 -13.02 0.46 -4.13
N GLN A 44 -13.06 1.79 -4.24
CA GLN A 44 -14.30 2.53 -4.41
C GLN A 44 -14.90 2.21 -5.79
N GLY A 45 -16.16 1.74 -5.82
CA GLY A 45 -16.87 1.41 -7.07
C GLY A 45 -17.09 -0.08 -7.36
N PHE A 46 -16.62 -1.00 -6.50
CA PHE A 46 -16.92 -2.44 -6.64
C PHE A 46 -17.99 -2.90 -5.64
N PRO A 47 -19.24 -3.19 -6.09
CA PRO A 47 -20.36 -3.51 -5.20
C PRO A 47 -20.23 -4.86 -4.46
N PHE A 48 -19.32 -5.73 -4.91
CA PHE A 48 -19.08 -7.06 -4.33
C PHE A 48 -17.79 -7.17 -3.48
N SER A 49 -17.14 -6.06 -3.15
CA SER A 49 -15.94 -6.07 -2.29
C SER A 49 -16.30 -6.37 -0.83
N THR A 50 -16.85 -7.53 -0.48
CA THR A 50 -17.18 -7.83 0.93
C THR A 50 -15.96 -7.65 1.83
N ASP A 51 -16.16 -7.20 3.06
CA ASP A 51 -15.09 -7.07 4.04
C ASP A 51 -14.54 -8.47 4.37
N LEU A 52 -13.63 -8.94 3.53
CA LEU A 52 -13.04 -10.25 3.64
C LEU A 52 -12.12 -10.23 4.86
N ASP A 53 -12.23 -11.28 5.66
CA ASP A 53 -11.59 -11.46 6.95
C ASP A 53 -10.11 -11.03 6.92
N LYS A 54 -9.61 -10.40 7.99
CA LYS A 54 -8.21 -10.00 8.14
C LYS A 54 -7.24 -11.18 8.06
N ASN A 55 -7.76 -12.39 8.29
CA ASN A 55 -7.03 -13.66 8.14
C ASN A 55 -7.11 -14.24 6.72
N PHE A 56 -7.85 -13.61 5.80
CA PHE A 56 -8.03 -14.02 4.42
C PHE A 56 -7.03 -13.31 3.48
N ARG A 57 -5.77 -13.17 3.92
CA ARG A 57 -4.65 -12.90 2.99
C ARG A 57 -4.27 -14.14 2.16
N GLY A 58 -4.92 -15.28 2.41
CA GLY A 58 -4.67 -16.55 1.73
C GLY A 58 -5.70 -16.96 0.67
N GLY A 59 -6.63 -16.08 0.27
CA GLY A 59 -7.69 -16.48 -0.66
C GLY A 59 -8.06 -15.39 -1.65
N LEU A 60 -7.78 -15.66 -2.93
CA LEU A 60 -8.18 -14.87 -4.09
C LEU A 60 -7.54 -13.45 -4.14
N ASP A 61 -6.31 -13.39 -4.65
CA ASP A 61 -5.55 -12.17 -5.03
C ASP A 61 -6.21 -11.38 -6.19
N LEU A 62 -7.51 -11.12 -6.11
CA LEU A 62 -8.33 -10.62 -7.22
C LEU A 62 -8.17 -9.11 -7.48
N GLY A 63 -7.27 -8.43 -6.77
CA GLY A 63 -7.11 -6.98 -6.90
C GLY A 63 -8.37 -6.18 -6.53
N LEU A 64 -9.31 -6.78 -5.77
CA LEU A 64 -10.57 -6.16 -5.34
C LEU A 64 -10.42 -5.22 -4.13
N PHE A 65 -9.29 -5.32 -3.45
CA PHE A 65 -8.91 -4.50 -2.32
C PHE A 65 -7.56 -3.90 -2.60
N HIS A 66 -7.37 -2.69 -2.11
CA HIS A 66 -6.06 -2.07 -2.05
C HIS A 66 -5.37 -2.47 -0.75
N GLU A 67 -4.13 -2.93 -0.84
CA GLU A 67 -3.32 -3.33 0.30
C GLU A 67 -2.12 -2.40 0.48
N GLN A 68 -1.88 -2.01 1.73
CA GLN A 68 -0.87 -1.06 2.15
C GLN A 68 -0.13 -1.58 3.38
N ILE A 69 1.18 -1.42 3.40
CA ILE A 69 2.04 -1.71 4.55
C ILE A 69 2.26 -0.40 5.30
N PHE A 70 1.91 -0.37 6.58
CA PHE A 70 2.16 0.77 7.46
C PHE A 70 3.28 0.42 8.44
N PHE A 71 4.21 1.36 8.64
CA PHE A 71 5.32 1.28 9.59
C PHE A 71 5.05 2.19 10.79
N ASP A 72 5.78 1.98 11.89
CA ASP A 72 5.56 2.74 13.12
C ASP A 72 6.15 4.16 13.07
N ASP A 73 7.09 4.42 12.17
CA ASP A 73 7.61 5.76 11.91
C ASP A 73 6.63 6.66 11.10
N GLY A 74 5.42 6.16 10.84
CA GLY A 74 4.40 6.85 10.07
C GLY A 74 4.59 6.75 8.55
N THR A 75 5.69 6.16 8.09
CA THR A 75 5.84 5.83 6.67
C THR A 75 4.96 4.66 6.31
N ASN A 76 4.66 4.55 5.02
CA ASN A 76 3.86 3.44 4.51
C ASN A 76 4.15 3.26 3.02
N ILE A 77 3.87 2.06 2.52
CA ILE A 77 4.07 1.71 1.12
C ILE A 77 2.98 0.78 0.61
N GLY A 78 2.53 1.05 -0.61
CA GLY A 78 1.67 0.16 -1.38
C GLY A 78 2.07 0.18 -2.83
N TYR A 79 1.32 -0.56 -3.64
CA TYR A 79 1.60 -0.71 -5.06
C TYR A 79 0.32 -0.52 -5.88
N THR A 80 0.37 0.33 -6.90
CA THR A 80 -0.77 0.62 -7.79
C THR A 80 -0.35 0.57 -9.26
N THR A 81 -1.27 0.94 -10.14
CA THR A 81 -1.03 1.10 -11.58
C THR A 81 0.10 2.07 -11.92
N THR A 82 0.49 2.97 -11.01
CA THR A 82 1.59 3.93 -11.20
C THR A 82 2.89 3.49 -10.54
N GLY A 83 2.92 2.32 -9.92
CA GLY A 83 4.07 1.81 -9.18
C GLY A 83 3.88 1.87 -7.66
N THR A 84 5.01 1.85 -6.93
CA THR A 84 5.00 1.98 -5.47
C THR A 84 4.69 3.40 -5.04
N PHE A 85 3.86 3.57 -4.02
CA PHE A 85 3.44 4.88 -3.52
C PHE A 85 3.18 4.84 -2.01
N SER A 86 3.13 6.02 -1.40
CA SER A 86 2.73 6.24 -0.02
C SER A 86 1.35 6.89 0.04
N GLU A 87 0.54 6.45 1.00
CA GLU A 87 -0.73 7.07 1.39
C GLU A 87 -0.50 8.19 2.40
N GLU A 88 -1.36 9.20 2.36
CA GLU A 88 -1.35 10.30 3.32
C GLU A 88 -1.97 9.91 4.67
N SER A 89 -2.84 8.89 4.68
CA SER A 89 -3.58 8.49 5.88
C SER A 89 -4.00 7.03 5.86
N MET A 90 -4.03 6.43 7.06
CA MET A 90 -4.59 5.10 7.32
C MET A 90 -6.14 5.11 7.36
N LYS A 91 -6.79 6.25 7.12
CA LYS A 91 -8.25 6.37 7.19
C LYS A 91 -8.94 5.47 6.14
N GLY A 92 -9.85 4.61 6.61
CA GLY A 92 -10.58 3.68 5.75
C GLY A 92 -9.87 2.34 5.52
N TYR A 93 -8.67 2.18 6.06
CA TYR A 93 -7.96 0.91 6.09
C TYR A 93 -8.38 0.06 7.29
N LYS A 94 -8.42 -1.25 7.08
CA LYS A 94 -8.57 -2.27 8.12
C LYS A 94 -7.26 -3.03 8.23
N CYS A 95 -6.57 -2.85 9.35
CA CYS A 95 -5.28 -3.48 9.58
C CYS A 95 -5.42 -4.88 10.19
N SER A 96 -4.51 -5.77 9.80
CA SER A 96 -4.27 -7.06 10.43
C SER A 96 -3.87 -6.86 11.91
N SER A 97 -4.15 -7.88 12.73
CA SER A 97 -3.62 -7.99 14.08
C SER A 97 -2.23 -8.63 14.12
N THR A 98 -1.70 -9.04 12.96
CA THR A 98 -0.33 -9.54 12.83
C THR A 98 0.61 -8.37 12.61
N HIS A 99 1.80 -8.52 13.16
CA HIS A 99 2.75 -7.47 13.43
C HIS A 99 4.15 -7.98 13.10
N PHE A 100 4.99 -7.11 12.53
CA PHE A 100 6.28 -7.50 11.93
C PHE A 100 7.39 -6.52 12.32
N ASP A 101 8.63 -6.99 12.51
CA ASP A 101 9.76 -6.11 12.78
C ASP A 101 9.96 -5.08 11.65
N ASP A 102 9.98 -3.79 12.01
CA ASP A 102 10.06 -2.68 11.05
C ASP A 102 11.33 -2.72 10.19
N ASN A 103 12.48 -3.07 10.77
CA ASN A 103 13.76 -3.06 10.04
C ASN A 103 13.81 -4.19 9.02
N VAL A 104 13.35 -5.37 9.42
CA VAL A 104 13.27 -6.53 8.54
C VAL A 104 12.21 -6.31 7.46
N MET A 105 11.07 -5.73 7.81
CA MET A 105 10.01 -5.40 6.85
C MET A 105 10.46 -4.37 5.81
N LYS A 106 11.16 -3.31 6.22
CA LYS A 106 11.74 -2.32 5.29
C LYS A 106 12.76 -2.97 4.35
N LYS A 107 13.61 -3.85 4.87
CA LYS A 107 14.57 -4.61 4.06
C LYS A 107 13.86 -5.54 3.08
N ALA A 108 12.79 -6.21 3.51
CA ALA A 108 11.96 -7.04 2.66
C ALA A 108 11.33 -6.24 1.50
N VAL A 109 10.80 -5.05 1.81
CA VAL A 109 10.25 -4.11 0.81
C VAL A 109 11.30 -3.72 -0.23
N GLU A 110 12.51 -3.33 0.20
CA GLU A 110 13.58 -2.94 -0.73
C GLU A 110 14.04 -4.11 -1.60
N ASN A 111 14.16 -5.31 -1.02
CA ASN A 111 14.46 -6.52 -1.78
C ASN A 111 13.41 -6.76 -2.86
N VAL A 112 12.11 -6.72 -2.52
CA VAL A 112 11.00 -6.93 -3.47
C VAL A 112 10.98 -5.86 -4.57
N LYS A 113 11.18 -4.59 -4.23
CA LYS A 113 11.25 -3.48 -5.21
C LYS A 113 12.41 -3.65 -6.19
N SER A 114 13.53 -4.22 -5.73
CA SER A 114 14.71 -4.45 -6.56
C SER A 114 14.60 -5.67 -7.48
N ARG A 115 13.60 -6.54 -7.29
CA ARG A 115 13.44 -7.77 -8.09
C ARG A 115 13.21 -7.43 -9.57
N LYS A 116 13.99 -8.09 -10.42
CA LYS A 116 13.89 -7.97 -11.87
C LYS A 116 13.32 -9.25 -12.47
N ILE A 117 12.46 -9.09 -13.47
CA ILE A 117 11.95 -10.16 -14.32
C ILE A 117 12.39 -9.92 -15.75
N LYS A 118 12.56 -11.02 -16.49
CA LYS A 118 12.84 -10.98 -17.93
C LYS A 118 11.51 -10.84 -18.67
N LYS A 119 11.38 -9.78 -19.47
CA LYS A 119 10.24 -9.56 -20.35
C LYS A 119 10.70 -9.72 -21.79
N TYR A 120 10.00 -10.57 -22.52
CA TYR A 120 10.28 -10.83 -23.92
C TYR A 120 9.32 -10.01 -24.77
N LYS A 121 9.85 -9.17 -25.66
CA LYS A 121 9.08 -8.44 -26.66
C LYS A 121 9.27 -9.12 -28.00
N LEU A 122 8.20 -9.71 -28.51
CA LEU A 122 8.18 -10.31 -29.83
C LEU A 122 7.99 -9.20 -30.88
N SER A 123 8.95 -9.03 -31.78
CA SER A 123 8.76 -8.30 -33.03
C SER A 123 8.69 -9.31 -34.18
N LYS A 124 8.25 -8.86 -35.37
CA LYS A 124 8.06 -9.73 -36.55
C LYS A 124 9.31 -10.53 -36.96
N GLU A 125 10.50 -10.15 -36.48
CA GLU A 125 11.79 -10.71 -36.91
C GLU A 125 12.70 -11.13 -35.74
N MET A 126 12.48 -10.64 -34.51
CA MET A 126 13.36 -10.93 -33.36
C MET A 126 12.61 -10.97 -32.03
N VAL A 127 13.12 -11.78 -31.09
CA VAL A 127 12.75 -11.73 -29.67
C VAL A 127 13.73 -10.81 -28.97
N ALA A 128 13.26 -9.64 -28.52
CA ALA A 128 14.06 -8.76 -27.68
C ALA A 128 13.81 -9.09 -26.20
N GLU A 129 14.86 -9.45 -25.47
CA GLU A 129 14.82 -9.65 -24.02
C GLU A 129 15.15 -8.34 -23.30
N LYS A 130 14.31 -7.94 -22.34
CA LYS A 130 14.53 -6.77 -21.49
C LYS A 130 14.33 -7.15 -20.03
N GLU A 131 15.28 -6.79 -19.17
CA GLU A 131 15.08 -6.85 -17.73
C GLU A 131 14.24 -5.65 -17.27
N VAL A 132 13.17 -5.92 -16.53
CA VAL A 132 12.29 -4.90 -15.94
C VAL A 132 12.05 -5.21 -14.47
N PHE A 133 11.79 -4.20 -13.65
CA PHE A 133 11.40 -4.43 -12.26
C PHE A 133 10.04 -5.12 -12.20
N GLN A 134 9.92 -6.18 -11.39
CA GLN A 134 8.69 -6.96 -11.23
C GLN A 134 7.52 -6.07 -10.80
N PHE A 135 7.77 -5.23 -9.78
CA PHE A 135 6.81 -4.26 -9.26
C PHE A 135 7.21 -2.83 -9.70
N GLY A 136 7.46 -2.66 -10.99
CA GLY A 136 7.72 -1.35 -11.60
C GLY A 136 6.44 -0.63 -12.03
N ASN A 137 6.56 0.65 -12.41
CA ASN A 137 5.44 1.54 -12.76
C ASN A 137 4.59 1.07 -13.96
N GLU A 138 5.09 0.14 -14.78
CA GLU A 138 4.41 -0.36 -15.98
C GLU A 138 4.07 -1.87 -15.92
N GLN A 139 4.24 -2.51 -14.76
CA GLN A 139 4.04 -3.96 -14.61
C GLN A 139 2.76 -4.33 -13.86
N TYR A 140 1.97 -3.36 -13.40
CA TYR A 140 0.73 -3.64 -12.68
C TYR A 140 -0.26 -4.38 -13.58
N ASN A 141 -0.79 -5.50 -13.09
CA ASN A 141 -1.87 -6.23 -13.75
C ASN A 141 -2.84 -6.77 -12.69
N GLY A 142 -4.15 -6.59 -12.91
CA GLY A 142 -5.18 -6.93 -11.92
C GLY A 142 -5.22 -8.40 -11.52
N ALA A 143 -4.74 -9.31 -12.38
CA ALA A 143 -4.68 -10.75 -12.09
C ALA A 143 -3.32 -11.23 -11.57
N LEU A 144 -2.23 -10.50 -11.87
CA LEU A 144 -0.85 -10.84 -11.51
C LEU A 144 -0.02 -9.57 -11.36
N ASN A 145 0.86 -9.48 -10.37
CA ASN A 145 1.58 -8.26 -10.02
C ASN A 145 0.62 -7.09 -9.70
N ASN A 146 -0.33 -7.32 -8.79
CA ASN A 146 -1.17 -6.28 -8.19
C ASN A 146 -0.68 -5.91 -6.76
N CYS A 147 -1.46 -5.10 -6.04
CA CYS A 147 -1.13 -4.69 -4.67
C CYS A 147 -1.06 -5.87 -3.68
N GLN A 148 -1.89 -6.89 -3.84
CA GLN A 148 -1.94 -8.08 -2.97
C GLN A 148 -0.75 -8.99 -3.25
N ASP A 149 -0.38 -9.16 -4.53
CA ASP A 149 0.86 -9.85 -4.91
C ASP A 149 2.08 -9.17 -4.31
N PHE A 150 2.15 -7.83 -4.38
CA PHE A 150 3.25 -7.07 -3.79
C PHE A 150 3.36 -7.31 -2.28
N ALA A 151 2.25 -7.16 -1.56
CA ALA A 151 2.21 -7.36 -0.12
C ALA A 151 2.57 -8.80 0.28
N THR A 152 2.08 -9.78 -0.46
CA THR A 152 2.39 -11.21 -0.28
C THR A 152 3.87 -11.51 -0.52
N GLU A 153 4.47 -10.94 -1.57
CA GLU A 153 5.88 -11.13 -1.87
C GLU A 153 6.79 -10.45 -0.84
N VAL A 154 6.36 -9.32 -0.28
CA VAL A 154 7.05 -8.66 0.85
C VAL A 154 6.96 -9.52 2.11
N GLU A 155 5.79 -10.07 2.44
CA GLU A 155 5.64 -10.96 3.59
C GLU A 155 6.50 -12.23 3.45
N LYS A 156 6.52 -12.86 2.28
CA LYS A 156 7.41 -14.00 2.01
C LYS A 156 8.88 -13.63 2.18
N GLU A 157 9.28 -12.45 1.71
CA GLU A 157 10.65 -11.97 1.86
C GLU A 157 11.00 -11.68 3.33
N TYR A 158 10.07 -11.13 4.10
CA TYR A 158 10.22 -10.94 5.55
C TYR A 158 10.55 -12.27 6.23
N TYR A 159 9.74 -13.31 6.03
CA TYR A 159 9.99 -14.61 6.66
C TYR A 159 11.30 -15.28 6.21
N LYS A 160 11.75 -15.03 4.96
CA LYS A 160 13.07 -15.48 4.50
C LYS A 160 14.20 -14.77 5.25
N LEU A 161 14.07 -13.47 5.50
CA LEU A 161 15.07 -12.68 6.22
C LEU A 161 15.11 -13.04 7.71
N GLU A 162 13.95 -13.25 8.34
CA GLU A 162 13.85 -13.72 9.73
C GLU A 162 14.42 -15.13 9.90
N GLY A 163 13.99 -16.07 9.04
CA GLY A 163 14.43 -17.46 9.10
C GLY A 163 15.88 -17.69 8.65
N GLY A 164 16.49 -16.72 7.97
CA GLY A 164 17.88 -16.74 7.52
C GLY A 164 18.87 -16.14 8.51
N ASN A 165 18.40 -15.60 9.65
CA ASN A 165 19.23 -15.02 10.72
C ASN A 165 19.58 -16.04 11.84
N GLY A 166 19.42 -17.34 11.58
CA GLY A 166 19.73 -18.45 12.51
C GLY A 166 21.13 -19.02 12.34
#